data_AF-A0A2V8P7I1-F1
#
_entry.id   AF-A0A2V8P7I1-F1
#
_cell.length_a   1.000
_cell.length_b   1.000
_cell.length_c   1.000
_cell.angle_alpha   90.00
_cell.angle_beta   90.00
_cell.angle_gamma   90.00
#
_symmetry.space_group_name_H-M   'P 1'
#
loop_
_entity.id
_entity.type
_entity.pdbx_description
1 polymer ?
#
loop_
_entity_poly.entity_id
_entity_poly.type
_entity_poly.pdbx_seq_one_letter_code
_entity_poly.pdbx_strand_id
1 'polypeptide(L)'
;AAFFLSIEFQQTGYLVERMYRVAYGNLPTAPVPIKLNEFLPDTKEIGQGVVVNQSGWEALLENNKQAYAADFVQRSRFTSAYPTSMTPDVYVDTLFNNAGVVPSSGDRAVAIGEFGSASSTADVTARARALRRVAENTTLVQLEFNRALVLMQYYGYLRRNPNDPPEPTLDFQGYNFWLNKLNSSKGDFVNAEMVKAFITSIEYRHRFGP
;
A
#
# COMPACT_ATOMS: atom_id res chain seq x y z
N ALA A 1 9.81 15.09 3.29
CA ALA A 1 10.13 14.19 2.15
C ALA A 1 10.95 13.00 2.61
N ALA A 2 12.15 13.22 3.18
CA ALA A 2 13.13 12.17 3.46
C ALA A 2 12.57 10.95 4.20
N PHE A 3 11.64 11.16 5.16
CA PHE A 3 10.95 10.06 5.85
C PHE A 3 10.16 9.15 4.90
N PHE A 4 9.31 9.69 4.02
CA PHE A 4 8.50 8.88 3.09
C PHE A 4 9.31 8.21 1.98
N LEU A 5 10.54 8.65 1.79
CA LEU A 5 11.50 8.06 0.85
C LEU A 5 12.42 7.06 1.53
N SER A 6 12.42 7.00 2.86
CA SER A 6 13.25 6.07 3.62
C SER A 6 12.88 4.64 3.29
N ILE A 7 13.88 3.75 3.30
CA ILE A 7 13.68 2.32 3.11
C ILE A 7 12.67 1.79 4.14
N GLU A 8 12.75 2.26 5.39
CA GLU A 8 11.81 1.91 6.45
C GLU A 8 10.36 2.14 6.03
N PHE A 9 10.05 3.33 5.53
CA PHE A 9 8.69 3.69 5.15
C PHE A 9 8.24 2.99 3.86
N GLN A 10 9.15 2.77 2.90
CA GLN A 10 8.85 2.02 1.69
C GLN A 10 8.52 0.54 1.97
N GLN A 11 9.15 -0.05 2.99
CA GLN A 11 8.97 -1.45 3.37
C GLN A 11 7.83 -1.66 4.39
N THR A 12 7.28 -0.58 4.95
CA THR A 12 6.14 -0.59 5.88
C THR A 12 4.91 0.04 5.23
N GLY A 13 4.80 1.37 5.25
CA GLY A 13 3.63 2.11 4.77
C GLY A 13 3.28 1.82 3.31
N TYR A 14 4.24 1.87 2.39
CA TYR A 14 3.93 1.55 1.00
C TYR A 14 3.58 0.07 0.77
N LEU A 15 4.08 -0.84 1.62
CA LEU A 15 3.66 -2.24 1.54
C LEU A 15 2.20 -2.42 1.99
N VAL A 16 1.78 -1.77 3.08
CA VAL A 16 0.38 -1.79 3.53
C VAL A 16 -0.56 -1.28 2.43
N GLU A 17 -0.24 -0.13 1.85
CA GLU A 17 -1.03 0.47 0.76
C GLU A 17 -1.17 -0.50 -0.42
N ARG A 18 -0.07 -1.10 -0.87
CA ARG A 18 -0.10 -2.08 -1.98
C ARG A 18 -0.82 -3.37 -1.62
N MET A 19 -0.73 -3.85 -0.38
CA MET A 19 -1.47 -5.04 0.05
C MET A 19 -2.98 -4.84 -0.06
N TYR A 20 -3.47 -3.65 0.30
CA TYR A 20 -4.88 -3.28 0.09
C TYR A 20 -5.23 -3.11 -1.40
N ARG A 21 -4.34 -2.46 -2.17
CA ARG A 21 -4.52 -2.29 -3.62
C ARG A 21 -4.65 -3.63 -4.34
N VAL A 22 -3.82 -4.60 -3.99
CA VAL A 22 -3.83 -5.95 -4.59
C VAL A 22 -5.05 -6.76 -4.10
N ALA A 23 -5.41 -6.65 -2.83
CA ALA A 23 -6.52 -7.42 -2.28
C ALA A 23 -7.90 -6.90 -2.71
N TYR A 24 -8.06 -5.60 -2.93
CA TYR A 24 -9.39 -5.00 -3.10
C TYR A 24 -9.48 -3.97 -4.23
N GLY A 25 -8.37 -3.62 -4.87
CA GLY A 25 -8.30 -2.47 -5.76
C GLY A 25 -8.46 -1.17 -4.98
N ASN A 26 -9.09 -0.17 -5.61
CA ASN A 26 -9.46 1.05 -4.93
C ASN A 26 -10.72 0.87 -4.07
N LEU A 27 -10.85 1.67 -3.03
CA LEU A 27 -12.10 1.79 -2.29
C LEU A 27 -13.24 2.24 -3.23
N PRO A 28 -14.48 1.80 -2.97
CA PRO A 28 -15.64 2.28 -3.71
C PRO A 28 -15.65 3.82 -3.73
N THR A 29 -15.84 4.39 -4.93
CA THR A 29 -15.91 5.84 -5.18
C THR A 29 -14.68 6.67 -4.77
N ALA A 30 -13.53 6.05 -4.48
CA ALA A 30 -12.32 6.75 -4.07
C ALA A 30 -11.12 6.30 -4.90
N PRO A 31 -10.17 7.20 -5.27
CA PRO A 31 -8.99 6.87 -6.06
C PRO A 31 -7.83 6.32 -5.20
N VAL A 32 -8.13 5.75 -4.03
CA VAL A 32 -7.15 5.23 -3.06
C VAL A 32 -7.60 3.86 -2.53
N PRO A 33 -6.68 2.94 -2.18
CA PRO A 33 -7.05 1.58 -1.79
C PRO A 33 -7.38 1.42 -0.29
N ILE A 34 -7.03 2.41 0.53
CA ILE A 34 -7.13 2.34 1.99
C ILE A 34 -7.47 3.72 2.58
N LYS A 35 -8.03 3.74 3.79
CA LYS A 35 -8.22 4.94 4.62
C LYS A 35 -7.19 5.01 5.74
N LEU A 36 -6.98 6.21 6.30
CA LEU A 36 -5.99 6.46 7.35
C LEU A 36 -6.16 5.56 8.58
N ASN A 37 -7.41 5.31 9.01
CA ASN A 37 -7.71 4.52 10.19
C ASN A 37 -7.36 3.03 10.05
N GLU A 38 -7.44 2.47 8.85
CA GLU A 38 -6.97 1.12 8.53
C GLU A 38 -5.45 1.11 8.30
N PHE A 39 -4.91 2.17 7.69
CA PHE A 39 -3.49 2.28 7.35
C PHE A 39 -2.55 2.31 8.55
N LEU A 40 -2.88 3.11 9.58
CA LEU A 40 -2.01 3.35 10.72
C LEU A 40 -1.69 2.09 11.56
N PRO A 41 -2.69 1.28 11.99
CA PRO A 41 -2.39 0.08 12.78
C PRO A 41 -1.55 -0.92 12.00
N ASP A 42 -1.86 -1.14 10.72
CA ASP A 42 -1.14 -2.11 9.87
C ASP A 42 0.32 -1.67 9.61
N THR A 43 0.55 -0.37 9.44
CA THR A 43 1.92 0.16 9.29
C THR A 43 2.73 -0.03 10.57
N LYS A 44 2.09 0.14 11.74
CA LYS A 44 2.72 -0.05 13.04
C LYS A 44 3.07 -1.52 13.29
N GLU A 45 2.22 -2.45 12.86
CA GLU A 45 2.44 -3.89 12.96
C GLU A 45 3.71 -4.30 12.19
N ILE A 46 3.84 -3.89 10.92
CA ILE A 46 5.02 -4.23 10.12
C ILE A 46 6.29 -3.59 10.70
N GLY A 47 6.20 -2.33 11.18
CA GLY A 47 7.33 -1.60 11.76
C GLY A 47 7.69 -1.97 13.20
N GLN A 48 6.97 -2.90 13.83
CA GLN A 48 7.11 -3.15 15.26
C GLN A 48 8.53 -3.62 15.64
N GLY A 49 9.21 -2.83 16.45
CA GLY A 49 10.56 -3.13 16.95
C GLY A 49 11.67 -2.99 15.90
N VAL A 50 11.34 -2.58 14.67
CA VAL A 50 12.33 -2.38 13.61
C VAL A 50 13.03 -1.05 13.83
N VAL A 51 14.36 -1.09 13.89
CA VAL A 51 15.23 0.09 13.89
C VAL A 51 16.25 -0.12 12.79
N VAL A 52 16.14 0.66 11.71
CA VAL A 52 17.03 0.50 10.54
C VAL A 52 18.48 0.73 10.94
N ASN A 53 19.38 -0.13 10.41
CA ASN A 53 20.80 -0.21 10.74
C ASN A 53 21.14 -0.80 12.12
N GLN A 54 20.16 -1.28 12.89
CA GLN A 54 20.42 -2.10 14.09
C GLN A 54 20.65 -3.56 13.69
N SER A 55 21.59 -4.27 14.32
CA SER A 55 21.84 -5.70 14.02
C SER A 55 20.53 -6.52 14.01
N GLY A 56 20.27 -7.24 12.91
CA GLY A 56 19.11 -8.12 12.74
C GLY A 56 17.81 -7.42 12.28
N TRP A 57 17.84 -6.11 11.98
CA TRP A 57 16.63 -5.36 11.63
C TRP A 57 15.93 -5.88 10.36
N GLU A 58 16.68 -6.34 9.35
CA GLU A 58 16.11 -6.87 8.11
C GLU A 58 15.32 -8.17 8.36
N ALA A 59 15.88 -9.06 9.19
CA ALA A 59 15.23 -10.31 9.55
C ALA A 59 13.97 -10.07 10.39
N LEU A 60 14.04 -9.14 11.34
CA LEU A 60 12.86 -8.74 12.13
C LEU A 60 11.77 -8.15 11.22
N LEU A 61 12.13 -7.26 10.30
CA LEU A 61 11.19 -6.66 9.36
C LEU A 61 10.55 -7.72 8.45
N GLU A 62 11.32 -8.66 7.92
CA GLU A 62 10.77 -9.75 7.10
C GLU A 62 9.82 -10.65 7.90
N ASN A 63 10.16 -10.98 9.14
CA ASN A 63 9.27 -11.74 10.04
C ASN A 63 7.95 -10.98 10.29
N ASN A 64 8.01 -9.68 10.56
CA ASN A 64 6.81 -8.87 10.75
C ASN A 64 5.93 -8.84 9.49
N LYS A 65 6.52 -8.71 8.30
CA LYS A 65 5.77 -8.77 7.03
C LYS A 65 5.09 -10.11 6.80
N GLN A 66 5.76 -11.22 7.14
CA GLN A 66 5.20 -12.56 7.02
C GLN A 66 4.01 -12.74 7.97
N ALA A 67 4.15 -12.33 9.23
CA ALA A 67 3.07 -12.35 10.22
C ALA A 67 1.88 -11.50 9.76
N TYR A 68 2.14 -10.25 9.38
CA TYR A 68 1.12 -9.35 8.85
C TYR A 68 0.38 -9.93 7.64
N ALA A 69 1.10 -10.49 6.67
CA ALA A 69 0.45 -11.09 5.50
C ALA A 69 -0.39 -12.32 5.85
N ALA A 70 0.07 -13.14 6.80
CA ALA A 70 -0.67 -14.30 7.28
C ALA A 70 -1.96 -13.88 8.00
N ASP A 71 -1.91 -12.85 8.83
CA ASP A 71 -3.08 -12.31 9.52
C ASP A 71 -4.03 -11.62 8.55
N PHE A 72 -3.49 -10.86 7.60
CA PHE A 72 -4.25 -10.13 6.58
C PHE A 72 -5.16 -11.05 5.77
N VAL A 73 -4.64 -12.19 5.29
CA VAL A 73 -5.43 -13.13 4.45
C VAL A 73 -6.50 -13.91 5.23
N GLN A 74 -6.47 -13.82 6.57
CA GLN A 74 -7.47 -14.42 7.45
C GLN A 74 -8.55 -13.42 7.89
N ARG A 75 -8.39 -12.12 7.62
CA ARG A 75 -9.40 -11.10 7.93
C ARG A 75 -10.71 -11.45 7.22
N SER A 76 -11.84 -11.21 7.89
CA SER A 76 -13.18 -11.51 7.36
C SER A 76 -13.39 -10.91 5.96
N ARG A 77 -13.01 -9.64 5.75
CA ARG A 77 -13.06 -8.96 4.46
C ARG A 77 -12.30 -9.71 3.36
N PHE A 78 -11.14 -10.28 3.69
CA PHE A 78 -10.31 -11.04 2.75
C PHE A 78 -10.94 -12.40 2.46
N THR A 79 -11.34 -13.15 3.50
CA THR A 79 -11.96 -14.47 3.33
C THR A 79 -13.31 -14.41 2.60
N SER A 80 -14.04 -13.29 2.73
CA SER A 80 -15.27 -13.05 1.97
C SER A 80 -15.01 -12.74 0.50
N ALA A 81 -13.94 -11.99 0.19
CA ALA A 81 -13.55 -11.68 -1.19
C ALA A 81 -12.92 -12.88 -1.90
N TYR A 82 -12.25 -13.75 -1.14
CA TYR A 82 -11.47 -14.88 -1.65
C TYR A 82 -11.87 -16.18 -0.91
N PRO A 83 -12.93 -16.87 -1.35
CA PRO A 83 -13.31 -18.17 -0.81
C PRO A 83 -12.18 -19.19 -0.97
N THR A 84 -11.97 -20.07 0.02
CA THR A 84 -10.90 -21.09 -0.01
C THR A 84 -11.06 -22.12 -1.13
N SER A 85 -12.28 -22.28 -1.66
CA SER A 85 -12.57 -23.12 -2.83
C SER A 85 -12.07 -22.55 -4.15
N MET A 86 -11.62 -21.29 -4.18
CA MET A 86 -11.05 -20.66 -5.38
C MET A 86 -9.77 -21.38 -5.81
N THR A 87 -9.60 -21.59 -7.11
CA THR A 87 -8.38 -22.14 -7.71
C THR A 87 -7.22 -21.14 -7.62
N PRO A 88 -5.95 -21.61 -7.52
CA PRO A 88 -4.78 -20.72 -7.49
C PRO A 88 -4.69 -19.73 -8.65
N ASP A 89 -4.99 -20.16 -9.88
CA ASP A 89 -5.01 -19.28 -11.06
C ASP A 89 -5.98 -18.10 -10.89
N VAL A 90 -7.23 -18.39 -10.51
CA VAL A 90 -8.27 -17.37 -10.33
C VAL A 90 -7.89 -16.41 -9.22
N TYR A 91 -7.32 -16.92 -8.12
CA TYR A 91 -6.84 -16.10 -7.02
C TYR A 91 -5.75 -15.13 -7.50
N VAL A 92 -4.68 -15.63 -8.11
CA VAL A 92 -3.55 -14.82 -8.57
C VAL A 92 -3.95 -13.82 -9.65
N ASP A 93 -4.79 -14.22 -10.61
CA ASP A 93 -5.28 -13.32 -11.65
C ASP A 93 -6.15 -12.20 -11.07
N THR A 94 -6.96 -12.51 -10.06
CA THR A 94 -7.75 -11.49 -9.36
C THR A 94 -6.85 -10.48 -8.65
N LEU A 95 -5.77 -10.94 -7.99
CA LEU A 95 -4.80 -10.07 -7.33
C LEU A 95 -4.13 -9.12 -8.34
N PHE A 96 -3.64 -9.63 -9.47
CA PHE A 96 -3.03 -8.80 -10.52
C PHE A 96 -4.02 -7.84 -11.17
N ASN A 97 -5.27 -8.28 -11.38
CA ASN A 97 -6.32 -7.42 -11.91
C ASN A 97 -6.63 -6.25 -10.98
N ASN A 98 -6.77 -6.49 -9.68
CA ASN A 98 -6.94 -5.44 -8.67
C ASN A 98 -5.75 -4.48 -8.62
N ALA A 99 -4.54 -5.03 -8.76
CA ALA A 99 -3.29 -4.27 -8.84
C ALA A 99 -3.22 -3.36 -10.08
N GLY A 100 -4.01 -3.63 -11.13
CA GLY A 100 -3.91 -2.95 -12.42
C GLY A 100 -2.59 -3.27 -13.14
N VAL A 101 -2.00 -4.44 -12.88
CA VAL A 101 -0.74 -4.90 -13.47
C VAL A 101 -1.02 -6.07 -14.38
N VAL A 102 -0.52 -6.00 -15.62
CA VAL A 102 -0.42 -7.17 -16.49
C VAL A 102 0.89 -7.89 -16.12
N PRO A 103 0.84 -9.07 -15.48
CA PRO A 103 2.04 -9.76 -15.04
C PRO A 103 2.83 -10.31 -16.23
N SER A 104 4.15 -10.42 -16.07
CA SER A 104 4.92 -11.31 -16.94
C SER A 104 4.48 -12.76 -16.72
N SER A 105 4.72 -13.62 -17.71
CA SER A 105 4.44 -15.05 -17.57
C SER A 105 5.18 -15.68 -16.37
N GLY A 106 6.41 -15.20 -16.10
CA GLY A 106 7.22 -15.62 -14.95
C GLY A 106 6.61 -15.19 -13.61
N ASP A 107 6.25 -13.91 -13.46
CA ASP A 107 5.67 -13.41 -12.21
C ASP A 107 4.35 -14.12 -11.86
N ARG A 108 3.49 -14.32 -12.87
CA ARG A 108 2.24 -15.06 -12.72
C ARG A 108 2.50 -16.50 -12.28
N ALA A 109 3.42 -17.21 -12.97
CA ALA A 109 3.75 -18.60 -12.67
C ALA A 109 4.34 -18.76 -11.25
N VAL A 110 5.21 -17.86 -10.81
CA VAL A 110 5.81 -17.90 -9.48
C VAL A 110 4.75 -17.66 -8.39
N ALA A 111 3.82 -16.72 -8.60
CA ALA A 111 2.74 -16.47 -7.65
C ALA A 111 1.76 -17.67 -7.53
N ILE A 112 1.46 -18.35 -8.64
CA ILE A 112 0.65 -19.58 -8.64
C ILE A 112 1.42 -20.74 -7.98
N GLY A 113 2.72 -20.83 -8.25
CA GLY A 113 3.60 -21.86 -7.70
C GLY A 113 3.66 -21.89 -6.17
N GLU A 114 3.25 -20.82 -5.49
CA GLU A 114 3.11 -20.78 -4.03
C GLU A 114 2.14 -21.83 -3.47
N PHE A 115 1.21 -22.30 -4.29
CA PHE A 115 0.22 -23.32 -3.96
C PHE A 115 0.67 -24.74 -4.37
N GLY A 116 1.83 -24.90 -5.02
CA GLY A 116 2.32 -26.19 -5.50
C GLY A 116 1.31 -26.89 -6.41
N SER A 117 0.92 -28.13 -6.07
CA SER A 117 -0.09 -28.90 -6.79
C SER A 117 -1.50 -28.79 -6.20
N ALA A 118 -1.75 -27.84 -5.30
CA ALA A 118 -3.06 -27.67 -4.69
C ALA A 118 -4.09 -27.20 -5.73
N SER A 119 -5.29 -27.76 -5.69
CA SER A 119 -6.40 -27.36 -6.57
C SER A 119 -7.24 -26.21 -6.01
N SER A 120 -6.91 -25.71 -4.82
CA SER A 120 -7.67 -24.67 -4.12
C SER A 120 -6.72 -23.77 -3.32
N THR A 121 -7.25 -22.66 -2.82
CA THR A 121 -6.51 -21.70 -2.00
C THR A 121 -6.75 -21.88 -0.50
N ALA A 122 -7.01 -23.11 -0.04
CA ALA A 122 -7.22 -23.40 1.38
C ALA A 122 -5.97 -23.18 2.25
N ASP A 123 -4.77 -23.29 1.68
CA ASP A 123 -3.50 -23.03 2.39
C ASP A 123 -3.32 -21.52 2.65
N VAL A 124 -3.50 -21.13 3.90
CA VAL A 124 -3.36 -19.74 4.38
C VAL A 124 -1.96 -19.19 4.11
N THR A 125 -0.91 -19.98 4.32
CA THR A 125 0.46 -19.52 4.13
C THR A 125 0.76 -19.31 2.65
N ALA A 126 0.26 -20.18 1.77
CA ALA A 126 0.37 -19.98 0.32
C ALA A 126 -0.36 -18.71 -0.15
N ARG A 127 -1.56 -18.44 0.36
CA ARG A 127 -2.29 -17.18 0.07
C ARG A 127 -1.49 -15.95 0.45
N ALA A 128 -0.91 -15.95 1.64
CA ALA A 128 -0.11 -14.83 2.16
C ALA A 128 1.14 -14.59 1.30
N ARG A 129 1.87 -15.64 0.93
CA ARG A 129 3.04 -15.54 0.05
C ARG A 129 2.66 -15.06 -1.35
N ALA A 130 1.60 -15.59 -1.95
CA ALA A 130 1.11 -15.15 -3.25
C ALA A 130 0.65 -13.68 -3.24
N LEU A 131 -0.10 -13.26 -2.21
CA LEU A 131 -0.51 -11.86 -2.03
C LEU A 131 0.70 -10.93 -1.94
N ARG A 132 1.69 -11.28 -1.12
CA ARG A 132 2.93 -10.52 -0.99
C ARG A 132 3.71 -10.41 -2.30
N ARG A 133 3.83 -11.51 -3.06
CA ARG A 133 4.51 -11.48 -4.36
C ARG A 133 3.91 -10.48 -5.31
N VAL A 134 2.58 -10.38 -5.36
CA VAL A 134 1.90 -9.39 -6.20
C VAL A 134 2.07 -7.98 -5.63
N ALA A 135 1.96 -7.80 -4.31
CA ALA A 135 2.13 -6.50 -3.63
C ALA A 135 3.55 -5.94 -3.69
N GLU A 136 4.56 -6.81 -3.80
CA GLU A 136 5.99 -6.46 -3.91
C GLU A 136 6.48 -6.55 -5.37
N ASN A 137 5.60 -6.81 -6.34
CA ASN A 137 5.96 -6.84 -7.76
C ASN A 137 6.51 -5.47 -8.21
N THR A 138 7.64 -5.48 -8.93
CA THR A 138 8.37 -4.27 -9.31
C THR A 138 7.54 -3.32 -10.18
N THR A 139 6.71 -3.84 -11.09
CA THR A 139 5.80 -3.05 -11.91
C THR A 139 4.76 -2.34 -11.04
N LEU A 140 4.18 -3.05 -10.06
CA LEU A 140 3.23 -2.44 -9.13
C LEU A 140 3.89 -1.36 -8.28
N VAL A 141 5.08 -1.64 -7.75
CA VAL A 141 5.84 -0.67 -6.95
C VAL A 141 6.05 0.63 -7.72
N GLN A 142 6.42 0.55 -8.99
CA GLN A 142 6.60 1.72 -9.86
C GLN A 142 5.27 2.45 -10.14
N LEU A 143 4.21 1.70 -10.46
CA LEU A 143 2.90 2.27 -10.76
C LEU A 143 2.26 2.98 -9.57
N GLU A 144 2.39 2.44 -8.37
CA GLU A 144 1.75 3.00 -7.17
C GLU A 144 2.60 4.06 -6.47
N PHE A 145 3.91 4.15 -6.76
CA PHE A 145 4.82 5.04 -6.02
C PHE A 145 4.30 6.48 -5.90
N ASN A 146 3.89 7.11 -7.01
CA ASN A 146 3.41 8.50 -6.99
C ASN A 146 2.07 8.64 -6.25
N ARG A 147 1.16 7.67 -6.43
CA ARG A 147 -0.16 7.65 -5.76
C ARG A 147 0.01 7.53 -4.25
N ALA A 148 0.78 6.53 -3.83
CA ALA A 148 1.12 6.30 -2.44
C ALA A 148 1.86 7.51 -1.87
N LEU A 149 2.85 8.09 -2.55
CA LEU A 149 3.59 9.25 -2.03
C LEU A 149 2.67 10.43 -1.72
N VAL A 150 1.72 10.76 -2.60
CA VAL A 150 0.72 11.80 -2.34
C VAL A 150 -0.16 11.44 -1.15
N LEU A 151 -0.69 10.21 -1.11
CA LEU A 151 -1.53 9.72 -0.02
C LEU A 151 -0.82 9.83 1.34
N MET A 152 0.48 9.52 1.38
CA MET A 152 1.28 9.57 2.60
C MET A 152 1.57 11.00 3.05
N GLN A 153 1.51 12.00 2.16
CA GLN A 153 1.52 13.40 2.61
C GLN A 153 0.28 13.72 3.45
N TYR A 154 -0.91 13.30 3.00
CA TYR A 154 -2.15 13.48 3.77
C TYR A 154 -2.09 12.71 5.10
N TYR A 155 -1.63 11.46 5.08
CA TYR A 155 -1.62 10.62 6.28
C TYR A 155 -0.56 11.03 7.30
N GLY A 156 0.65 11.36 6.87
CA GLY A 156 1.73 11.70 7.77
C GLY A 156 1.74 13.17 8.18
N TYR A 157 1.56 14.10 7.22
CA TYR A 157 1.59 15.53 7.53
C TYR A 157 0.22 16.08 7.94
N LEU A 158 -0.88 15.69 7.32
CA LEU A 158 -2.20 16.28 7.66
C LEU A 158 -2.99 15.45 8.67
N ARG A 159 -2.70 14.15 8.80
CA ARG A 159 -3.41 13.19 9.68
C ARG A 159 -4.91 13.08 9.37
N ARG A 160 -5.28 13.11 8.08
CA ARG A 160 -6.66 12.91 7.61
C ARG A 160 -6.72 12.14 6.29
N ASN A 161 -7.89 11.67 5.89
CA ASN A 161 -8.08 11.21 4.51
C ASN A 161 -8.12 12.42 3.56
N PRO A 162 -7.74 12.25 2.28
CA PRO A 162 -7.71 13.37 1.34
C PRO A 162 -9.05 14.09 1.18
N ASN A 163 -10.15 13.36 1.35
CA ASN A 163 -11.52 13.86 1.19
C ASN A 163 -12.21 14.23 2.52
N ASP A 164 -11.51 14.14 3.66
CA ASP A 164 -12.04 14.60 4.94
C ASP A 164 -11.93 16.14 5.06
N PRO A 165 -12.72 16.80 5.93
CA PRO A 165 -12.51 18.20 6.28
C PRO A 165 -11.04 18.47 6.65
N PRO A 166 -10.47 19.64 6.28
CA PRO A 166 -11.16 20.84 5.78
C PRO A 166 -11.36 20.88 4.25
N GLU A 167 -11.29 19.75 3.53
CA GLU A 167 -11.57 19.72 2.08
C GLU A 167 -12.99 20.25 1.79
N PRO A 168 -13.16 21.39 1.09
CA PRO A 168 -14.47 22.04 0.98
C PRO A 168 -15.53 21.21 0.28
N THR A 169 -15.12 20.41 -0.71
CA THR A 169 -16.00 19.56 -1.52
C THR A 169 -16.11 18.13 -0.98
N LEU A 170 -15.35 17.79 0.07
CA LEU A 170 -15.25 16.43 0.63
C LEU A 170 -14.96 15.36 -0.44
N ASP A 171 -14.16 15.73 -1.45
CA ASP A 171 -13.79 14.89 -2.58
C ASP A 171 -12.26 14.71 -2.69
N PHE A 172 -11.78 14.17 -3.81
CA PHE A 172 -10.36 13.88 -4.03
C PHE A 172 -9.67 14.89 -4.96
N GLN A 173 -10.24 16.08 -5.17
CA GLN A 173 -9.66 17.09 -6.06
C GLN A 173 -8.24 17.48 -5.65
N GLY A 174 -8.02 17.76 -4.36
CA GLY A 174 -6.69 18.06 -3.84
C GLY A 174 -5.70 16.92 -4.06
N TYR A 175 -6.11 15.67 -3.83
CA TYR A 175 -5.29 14.48 -4.10
C TYR A 175 -4.93 14.36 -5.58
N ASN A 176 -5.93 14.47 -6.46
CA ASN A 176 -5.75 14.35 -7.91
C ASN A 176 -4.88 15.50 -8.47
N PHE A 177 -5.03 16.70 -7.95
CA PHE A 177 -4.19 17.85 -8.29
C PHE A 177 -2.71 17.55 -8.02
N TRP A 178 -2.37 17.10 -6.80
CA TRP A 178 -0.99 16.78 -6.43
C TRP A 178 -0.44 15.59 -7.22
N LEU A 179 -1.24 14.56 -7.44
CA LEU A 179 -0.86 13.42 -8.25
C LEU A 179 -0.55 13.84 -9.70
N ASN A 180 -1.39 14.68 -10.31
CA ASN A 180 -1.17 15.18 -11.66
C ASN A 180 0.07 16.07 -11.75
N LYS A 181 0.32 16.92 -10.74
CA LYS A 181 1.53 17.75 -10.66
C LYS A 181 2.78 16.87 -10.56
N LEU A 182 2.77 15.87 -9.67
CA LEU A 182 3.88 14.93 -9.49
C LEU A 182 4.16 14.11 -10.75
N ASN A 183 3.12 13.61 -11.43
CA ASN A 183 3.27 12.88 -12.69
C ASN A 183 3.84 13.77 -13.80
N SER A 184 3.38 15.02 -13.91
CA SER A 184 3.92 16.00 -14.86
C SER A 184 5.39 16.33 -14.59
N SER A 185 5.80 16.29 -13.32
CA SER A 185 7.18 16.41 -12.87
C SER A 185 7.97 15.09 -12.93
N LYS A 186 7.45 14.04 -13.60
CA LYS A 186 8.10 12.72 -13.73
C LYS A 186 8.45 12.06 -12.39
N GLY A 187 7.64 12.28 -11.36
CA GLY A 187 7.86 11.76 -10.00
C GLY A 187 8.83 12.61 -9.15
N ASP A 188 9.38 13.70 -9.69
CA ASP A 188 10.21 14.61 -8.91
C ASP A 188 9.35 15.49 -7.99
N PHE A 189 9.31 15.10 -6.71
CA PHE A 189 8.54 15.78 -5.67
C PHE A 189 9.11 17.16 -5.29
N VAL A 190 10.38 17.44 -5.61
CA VAL A 190 11.00 18.76 -5.43
C VAL A 190 10.49 19.70 -6.51
N ASN A 191 10.55 19.27 -7.78
CA ASN A 191 9.99 20.03 -8.90
C ASN A 191 8.47 20.18 -8.81
N ALA A 192 7.77 19.19 -8.23
CA ALA A 192 6.35 19.30 -7.95
C ALA A 192 6.04 20.26 -6.77
N GLU A 193 7.07 20.73 -6.03
CA GLU A 193 6.98 21.53 -4.80
C GLU A 193 6.05 20.93 -3.74
N MET A 194 5.73 19.64 -3.86
CA MET A 194 4.62 19.03 -3.16
C MET A 194 4.87 19.00 -1.65
N VAL A 195 6.02 18.44 -1.25
CA VAL A 195 6.37 18.31 0.16
C VAL A 195 6.43 19.68 0.84
N LYS A 196 6.98 20.69 0.15
CA LYS A 196 7.03 22.06 0.65
C LYS A 196 5.61 22.59 0.89
N ALA A 197 4.72 22.44 -0.10
CA ALA A 197 3.35 22.91 0.00
C ALA A 197 2.57 22.29 1.18
N PHE A 198 2.73 20.99 1.42
CA PHE A 198 2.10 20.33 2.58
C PHE A 198 2.63 20.88 3.91
N ILE A 199 3.95 21.02 4.07
CA ILE A 199 4.57 21.49 5.34
C ILE A 199 4.31 22.98 5.58
N THR A 200 4.22 23.81 4.54
CA THR A 200 3.94 25.25 4.69
C THR A 200 2.44 25.56 4.74
N SER A 201 1.58 24.57 4.49
CA SER A 201 0.14 24.76 4.50
C SER A 201 -0.35 25.33 5.83
N ILE A 202 -1.38 26.17 5.76
CA ILE A 202 -2.05 26.72 6.95
C ILE A 202 -2.55 25.57 7.83
N GLU A 203 -3.15 24.55 7.19
CA GLU A 203 -3.63 23.33 7.85
C GLU A 203 -2.52 22.63 8.66
N TYR A 204 -1.35 22.37 8.07
CA TYR A 204 -0.23 21.74 8.79
C TYR A 204 0.26 22.60 9.95
N ARG A 205 0.40 23.91 9.75
CA ARG A 205 0.90 24.82 10.79
C ARG A 205 -0.04 24.92 12.00
N HIS A 206 -1.36 24.96 11.78
CA HIS A 206 -2.34 24.97 12.87
C HIS A 206 -2.37 23.70 13.72
N ARG A 207 -1.74 22.60 13.26
CA ARG A 207 -1.58 21.40 14.09
C ARG A 207 -0.59 21.59 15.24
N PHE A 208 0.28 22.60 15.17
CA PHE A 208 1.37 22.82 16.13
C PHE A 208 1.33 24.20 16.81
N GLY A 209 0.31 25.03 16.54
CA GLY A 209 0.11 26.33 17.17
C GLY A 209 -1.23 26.98 16.77
N PRO A 210 -1.67 28.06 17.44
CA PRO A 210 -2.91 28.77 17.11
C PRO A 210 -2.89 29.37 15.71
#